data_AF-A0A0A2KPM4-F1
#
_entry.id   AF-A0A0A2KPM4-F1
#
_cell.length_a   1.000
_cell.length_b   1.000
_cell.length_c   1.000
_cell.angle_alpha   90.00
_cell.angle_beta   90.00
_cell.angle_gamma   90.00
#
_symmetry.space_group_name_H-M   'P 1'
#
loop_
_entity.id
_entity.type
_entity.pdbx_description
1 polymer ?
#
loop_
_entity_poly.entity_id
_entity_poly.type
_entity_poly.pdbx_seq_one_letter_code
_entity_poly.pdbx_strand_id
1 'polypeptide(L)'
;MYAQQSSSPVVPTSSAGKDKHLTNSVLVEGRSIRDGDQDILQGEKVDEVLAAKMTLINDAIDEIGFTPHHWKLFCLNGFGYAVDSLILLIQSIISTQARLEFKPSYSTGLTIAVYVGMLVGAIFWGFSADIVGRRFAFNFSLFISSVFTIVAGASPSWVTLGLFVCLSAFGAGGNLVLDTTVFLEYLPSKEQWLLTLMAAWWGLGQLIAGLFAWAFLPNFSCSNAATCTRANNQGWRYVWYASGALVFVLSVLRVTIIRLEETPKFLISEGKDEQAVHVLRNIANRHNRPCSLTIEKLDACGQIAPRGAPKSSWFVRLISPSEVFFHLRGLFATRKMALSTTLVWISWLLIGLAYPLYNVFLPTYLASRGASFGQTSPYITWRNYAINNTCAIFGPVLAGFLCRSPWFWGRRGTMIIGAVVTMIFFFCYTQVRTASQNVGFTCAISFCLNIYYGTLYAYTPEVFPSAHRGTGNGVAIGLNRIMGIVSAVVGQAANVGIHSLLY
;
A
#
# COMPACT_ATOMS: atom_id res chain seq x y z
N MET A 1 -26.80 -71.08 -61.75
CA MET A 1 -27.04 -70.03 -62.76
C MET A 1 -27.07 -68.70 -62.02
N TYR A 2 -25.94 -68.01 -61.87
CA TYR A 2 -25.40 -66.97 -62.77
C TYR A 2 -26.24 -65.68 -62.83
N ALA A 3 -25.74 -64.63 -62.18
CA ALA A 3 -25.65 -63.22 -62.63
C ALA A 3 -25.38 -62.34 -61.38
N GLN A 4 -24.12 -62.01 -61.06
CA GLN A 4 -23.39 -60.80 -61.49
C GLN A 4 -24.04 -59.46 -61.08
N GLN A 5 -23.39 -58.77 -60.13
CA GLN A 5 -23.23 -57.32 -60.18
C GLN A 5 -21.88 -56.95 -59.54
N SER A 6 -21.03 -56.29 -60.33
CA SER A 6 -19.68 -55.82 -59.99
C SER A 6 -19.51 -54.36 -60.43
N SER A 7 -18.46 -53.72 -59.90
CA SER A 7 -17.91 -52.36 -60.09
C SER A 7 -18.35 -51.32 -59.03
N SER A 8 -17.55 -50.99 -57.99
CA SER A 8 -16.29 -50.18 -57.88
C SER A 8 -16.58 -48.68 -57.62
N PRO A 9 -15.69 -47.85 -57.03
CA PRO A 9 -14.64 -48.01 -55.99
C PRO A 9 -14.66 -46.91 -54.89
N VAL A 10 -13.69 -46.99 -53.97
CA VAL A 10 -13.38 -46.15 -52.79
C VAL A 10 -12.92 -44.71 -53.12
N VAL A 11 -13.39 -43.70 -52.37
CA VAL A 11 -12.68 -42.45 -52.00
C VAL A 11 -13.09 -42.01 -50.56
N PRO A 12 -12.16 -41.56 -49.69
CA PRO A 12 -12.40 -41.33 -48.26
C PRO A 12 -12.73 -39.86 -47.92
N THR A 13 -13.47 -39.62 -46.83
CA THR A 13 -13.56 -38.29 -46.21
C THR A 13 -13.25 -38.35 -44.71
N SER A 14 -12.39 -37.42 -44.32
CA SER A 14 -11.51 -37.38 -43.16
C SER A 14 -12.17 -37.13 -41.81
N SER A 15 -11.63 -37.78 -40.79
CA SER A 15 -11.91 -37.60 -39.37
C SER A 15 -11.46 -36.23 -38.85
N ALA A 16 -12.35 -35.25 -38.85
CA ALA A 16 -12.21 -34.03 -38.05
C ALA A 16 -12.53 -34.35 -36.59
N GLY A 17 -11.54 -34.82 -35.83
CA GLY A 17 -11.76 -35.18 -34.42
C GLY A 17 -10.52 -35.48 -33.57
N LYS A 18 -9.32 -35.53 -34.15
CA LYS A 18 -8.09 -35.89 -33.41
C LYS A 18 -7.15 -34.73 -33.07
N ASP A 19 -7.31 -33.54 -33.65
CA ASP A 19 -6.36 -32.44 -33.45
C ASP A 19 -6.59 -31.60 -32.19
N LYS A 20 -7.76 -31.68 -31.54
CA LYS A 20 -8.02 -30.94 -30.29
C LYS A 20 -7.46 -31.60 -29.04
N HIS A 21 -7.14 -32.90 -29.10
CA HIS A 21 -6.57 -33.62 -27.96
C HIS A 21 -5.05 -33.62 -27.95
N LEU A 22 -4.39 -33.41 -29.11
CA LEU A 22 -2.93 -33.40 -29.21
C LEU A 22 -2.29 -32.07 -28.76
N THR A 23 -2.96 -30.93 -28.94
CA THR A 23 -2.47 -29.63 -28.46
C THR A 23 -2.52 -29.49 -26.94
N ASN A 24 -3.44 -30.18 -26.27
CA ASN A 24 -3.53 -30.19 -24.82
C ASN A 24 -2.50 -31.14 -24.16
N SER A 25 -2.01 -32.18 -24.84
CA SER A 25 -1.04 -33.11 -24.25
C SER A 25 0.39 -32.58 -24.27
N VAL A 26 0.76 -31.79 -25.29
CA VAL A 26 2.14 -31.28 -25.45
C VAL A 26 2.47 -30.15 -24.45
N LEU A 27 1.48 -29.45 -23.91
CA LEU A 27 1.68 -28.37 -22.93
C LEU A 27 1.73 -28.82 -21.46
N VAL A 28 1.50 -30.11 -21.18
CA VAL A 28 1.35 -30.63 -19.81
C VAL A 28 2.63 -31.34 -19.31
N GLU A 29 3.49 -31.85 -20.18
CA GLU A 29 4.57 -32.77 -19.79
C GLU A 29 5.85 -32.12 -19.21
N GLY A 30 5.91 -30.79 -19.06
CA GLY A 30 7.10 -30.08 -18.54
C GLY A 30 6.96 -29.39 -17.18
N ARG A 31 5.80 -29.48 -16.50
CA ARG A 31 5.51 -28.63 -15.34
C ARG A 31 6.20 -29.11 -14.06
N SER A 32 7.34 -28.49 -13.75
CA SER A 32 7.91 -28.47 -12.39
C SER A 32 7.00 -27.69 -11.45
N ILE A 33 6.01 -28.36 -10.85
CA ILE A 33 5.31 -27.87 -9.66
C ILE A 33 6.28 -27.98 -8.48
N ARG A 34 7.06 -26.93 -8.19
CA ARG A 34 7.79 -26.79 -6.93
C ARG A 34 7.88 -25.33 -6.45
N ASP A 35 7.32 -25.15 -5.25
CA ASP A 35 7.44 -24.05 -4.27
C ASP A 35 6.97 -22.64 -4.61
N GLY A 36 5.81 -22.28 -4.02
CA GLY A 36 5.41 -20.91 -3.68
C GLY A 36 4.22 -20.38 -4.50
N ASP A 37 3.00 -20.55 -3.97
CA ASP A 37 1.72 -19.96 -4.39
C ASP A 37 1.80 -18.92 -5.53
N GLN A 38 1.62 -19.40 -6.76
CA GLN A 38 1.26 -18.57 -7.91
C GLN A 38 0.02 -17.75 -7.53
N ASP A 39 0.05 -16.42 -7.75
CA ASP A 39 -1.04 -15.45 -7.53
C ASP A 39 -2.39 -16.16 -7.24
N ILE A 40 -2.76 -16.27 -5.95
CA ILE A 40 -3.69 -17.26 -5.33
C ILE A 40 -5.09 -17.37 -6.01
N LEU A 41 -5.39 -16.48 -6.95
CA LEU A 41 -6.66 -16.30 -7.63
C LEU A 41 -6.59 -16.16 -9.16
N GLN A 42 -5.42 -16.28 -9.82
CA GLN A 42 -5.30 -16.10 -11.28
C GLN A 42 -5.91 -17.23 -12.13
N GLY A 43 -6.38 -18.33 -11.51
CA GLY A 43 -6.71 -19.56 -12.22
C GLY A 43 -8.12 -19.73 -12.82
N GLU A 44 -9.07 -18.80 -12.67
CA GLU A 44 -10.45 -19.07 -13.13
C GLU A 44 -11.10 -17.87 -13.87
N LYS A 45 -11.26 -18.05 -15.20
CA LYS A 45 -12.22 -17.40 -16.12
C LYS A 45 -12.06 -15.93 -16.53
N VAL A 46 -11.00 -15.20 -16.15
CA VAL A 46 -10.93 -13.76 -16.50
C VAL A 46 -10.31 -13.47 -17.87
N ASP A 47 -9.37 -14.27 -18.37
CA ASP A 47 -8.88 -14.31 -19.76
C ASP A 47 -7.78 -15.40 -19.78
N GLU A 48 -8.02 -16.53 -20.44
CA GLU A 48 -7.10 -17.68 -20.45
C GLU A 48 -5.75 -17.31 -21.09
N VAL A 49 -5.76 -16.43 -22.10
CA VAL A 49 -4.55 -15.94 -22.77
C VAL A 49 -3.74 -15.08 -21.81
N LEU A 50 -4.40 -14.13 -21.13
CA LEU A 50 -3.74 -13.28 -20.15
C LEU A 50 -3.14 -14.09 -19.00
N ALA A 51 -3.86 -15.11 -18.49
CA ALA A 51 -3.38 -15.97 -17.43
C ALA A 51 -2.14 -16.79 -17.86
N ALA A 52 -2.13 -17.31 -19.08
CA ALA A 52 -0.98 -18.02 -19.64
C ALA A 52 0.24 -17.10 -19.78
N LYS A 53 0.06 -15.89 -20.33
CA LYS A 53 1.13 -14.90 -20.46
C LYS A 53 1.68 -14.44 -19.10
N MET A 54 0.80 -14.24 -18.10
CA MET A 54 1.21 -13.87 -16.74
C MET A 54 2.08 -14.94 -16.08
N THR A 55 1.77 -16.22 -16.31
CA THR A 55 2.62 -17.34 -15.85
C THR A 55 4.03 -17.24 -16.43
N LEU A 56 4.16 -17.01 -17.75
CA LEU A 56 5.47 -16.86 -18.40
C LEU A 56 6.27 -15.66 -17.87
N ILE A 57 5.60 -14.55 -17.53
CA ILE A 57 6.26 -13.40 -16.88
C ILE A 57 6.75 -13.76 -15.49
N ASN A 58 5.96 -14.46 -14.68
CA ASN A 58 6.37 -14.90 -13.35
C ASN A 58 7.58 -15.84 -13.43
N ASP A 59 7.54 -16.82 -14.33
CA ASP A 59 8.64 -17.77 -14.55
C ASP A 59 9.93 -17.03 -14.96
N ALA A 60 9.82 -16.02 -15.82
CA ALA A 60 10.96 -15.19 -16.23
C ALA A 60 11.53 -14.34 -15.08
N ILE A 61 10.67 -13.79 -14.22
CA ILE A 61 11.10 -13.06 -13.01
C ILE A 61 11.84 -14.02 -12.06
N ASP A 62 11.31 -15.22 -11.87
CA ASP A 62 11.93 -16.25 -11.03
C ASP A 62 13.25 -16.77 -11.60
N GLU A 63 13.37 -16.92 -12.92
CA GLU A 63 14.59 -17.29 -13.63
C GLU A 63 15.69 -16.22 -13.48
N ILE A 64 15.33 -14.94 -13.63
CA ILE A 64 16.26 -13.81 -13.40
C ILE A 64 16.71 -13.80 -11.93
N GLY A 65 15.78 -14.11 -11.02
CA GLY A 65 16.00 -14.17 -9.59
C GLY A 65 16.27 -12.81 -8.97
N PHE A 66 16.71 -12.82 -7.71
CA PHE A 66 16.95 -11.59 -6.96
C PHE A 66 18.25 -10.92 -7.42
N THR A 67 18.16 -9.60 -7.64
CA THR A 67 19.26 -8.76 -8.16
C THR A 67 19.35 -7.45 -7.38
N PRO A 68 20.46 -6.69 -7.46
CA PRO A 68 20.58 -5.38 -6.84
C PRO A 68 19.51 -4.36 -7.26
N HIS A 69 18.87 -4.55 -8.43
CA HIS A 69 17.72 -3.75 -8.83
C HIS A 69 16.56 -3.86 -7.82
N HIS A 70 16.33 -5.04 -7.27
CA HIS A 70 15.27 -5.30 -6.29
C HIS A 70 15.57 -4.63 -4.95
N TRP A 71 16.83 -4.54 -4.52
CA TRP A 71 17.20 -3.75 -3.34
C TRP A 71 16.94 -2.26 -3.53
N LYS A 72 17.23 -1.72 -4.72
CA LYS A 72 16.90 -0.32 -5.05
C LYS A 72 15.39 -0.09 -5.00
N LEU A 73 14.62 -0.99 -5.60
CA LEU A 73 13.15 -0.98 -5.53
C LEU A 73 12.67 -1.07 -4.08
N PHE A 74 13.19 -1.98 -3.27
CA PHE A 74 12.81 -2.14 -1.87
C PHE A 74 12.98 -0.84 -1.09
N CYS A 75 14.13 -0.17 -1.20
CA CYS A 75 14.37 1.10 -0.51
C CYS A 75 13.45 2.22 -1.02
N LEU A 76 13.25 2.35 -2.33
CA LEU A 76 12.46 3.46 -2.90
C LEU A 76 10.95 3.30 -2.77
N ASN A 77 10.45 2.06 -2.80
CA ASN A 77 9.08 1.73 -2.42
C ASN A 77 8.90 1.90 -0.91
N GLY A 78 9.87 1.45 -0.10
CA GLY A 78 9.92 1.69 1.34
C GLY A 78 9.86 3.16 1.73
N PHE A 79 10.58 4.04 1.01
CA PHE A 79 10.48 5.47 1.26
C PHE A 79 9.09 6.04 1.04
N GLY A 80 8.29 5.53 0.09
CA GLY A 80 6.91 6.00 -0.05
C GLY A 80 6.01 5.51 1.08
N TYR A 81 6.26 4.32 1.63
CA TYR A 81 5.67 3.85 2.89
C TYR A 81 6.00 4.79 4.06
N ALA A 82 7.24 5.23 4.17
CA ALA A 82 7.66 6.20 5.18
C ALA A 82 6.98 7.55 4.98
N VAL A 83 6.84 8.00 3.73
CA VAL A 83 6.14 9.26 3.41
C VAL A 83 4.65 9.17 3.72
N ASP A 84 3.98 8.06 3.43
CA ASP A 84 2.56 7.88 3.77
C ASP A 84 2.32 8.11 5.27
N SER A 85 3.06 7.41 6.15
CA SER A 85 2.89 7.54 7.59
C SER A 85 3.25 8.94 8.10
N LEU A 86 4.32 9.52 7.55
CA LEU A 86 4.78 10.86 7.87
C LEU A 86 3.69 11.89 7.54
N ILE A 87 3.13 11.89 6.32
CA ILE A 87 2.07 12.83 5.92
C ILE A 87 0.78 12.60 6.71
N LEU A 88 0.41 11.35 6.99
CA LEU A 88 -0.75 11.04 7.82
C LEU A 88 -0.65 11.69 9.22
N LEU A 89 0.54 11.69 9.81
CA LEU A 89 0.73 12.05 11.21
C LEU A 89 1.17 13.49 11.44
N ILE A 90 1.88 14.12 10.50
CA ILE A 90 2.34 15.52 10.65
C ILE A 90 1.19 16.45 11.06
N GLN A 91 0.01 16.29 10.45
CA GLN A 91 -1.16 17.13 10.77
C GLN A 91 -1.58 17.00 12.25
N SER A 92 -1.50 15.80 12.82
CA SER A 92 -1.85 15.55 14.22
C SER A 92 -0.77 16.12 15.13
N ILE A 93 0.50 15.89 14.76
CA ILE A 93 1.68 16.35 15.48
C ILE A 93 1.66 17.87 15.69
N ILE A 94 1.35 18.61 14.64
CA ILE A 94 1.32 20.08 14.66
C ILE A 94 0.00 20.67 15.17
N SER A 95 -1.06 19.87 15.26
CA SER A 95 -2.43 20.35 15.49
C SER A 95 -2.58 21.25 16.72
N THR A 96 -1.89 20.93 17.82
CA THR A 96 -1.93 21.72 19.04
C THR A 96 -1.39 23.12 18.81
N GLN A 97 -0.21 23.25 18.22
CA GLN A 97 0.44 24.54 17.98
C GLN A 97 -0.29 25.37 16.92
N ALA A 98 -0.81 24.74 15.87
CA ALA A 98 -1.62 25.42 14.87
C ALA A 98 -2.95 25.92 15.45
N ARG A 99 -3.57 25.19 16.39
CA ARG A 99 -4.81 25.63 17.08
C ARG A 99 -4.59 26.80 18.01
N LEU A 100 -3.47 26.85 18.74
CA LEU A 100 -3.14 27.99 19.60
C LEU A 100 -3.05 29.30 18.81
N GLU A 101 -2.50 29.24 17.59
CA GLU A 101 -2.37 30.38 16.69
C GLU A 101 -3.69 30.75 15.99
N PHE A 102 -4.36 29.77 15.34
CA PHE A 102 -5.50 30.06 14.47
C PHE A 102 -6.88 29.99 15.13
N LYS A 103 -6.98 29.41 16.34
CA LYS A 103 -8.22 29.34 17.15
C LYS A 103 -9.45 28.90 16.33
N PRO A 104 -9.39 27.75 15.62
CA PRO A 104 -10.47 27.33 14.74
C PRO A 104 -11.73 26.92 15.51
N SER A 105 -12.90 27.10 14.89
CA SER A 105 -14.17 26.60 15.43
C SER A 105 -14.26 25.07 15.42
N TYR A 106 -13.57 24.41 14.48
CA TYR A 106 -13.56 22.96 14.32
C TYR A 106 -12.15 22.38 14.44
N SER A 107 -11.82 21.90 15.64
CA SER A 107 -10.48 21.47 16.05
C SER A 107 -9.96 20.21 15.35
N THR A 108 -10.85 19.32 14.92
CA THR A 108 -10.49 18.08 14.20
C THR A 108 -10.44 18.26 12.68
N GLY A 109 -10.54 19.51 12.19
CA GLY A 109 -10.57 19.82 10.76
C GLY A 109 -9.37 19.30 9.97
N LEU A 110 -8.15 19.36 10.54
CA LEU A 110 -6.95 18.83 9.88
C LEU A 110 -6.96 17.29 9.77
N THR A 111 -7.49 16.60 10.79
CA THR A 111 -7.64 15.15 10.77
C THR A 111 -8.62 14.72 9.69
N ILE A 112 -9.75 15.42 9.55
CA ILE A 112 -10.69 15.16 8.45
C ILE A 112 -10.03 15.44 7.11
N ALA A 113 -9.33 16.57 6.98
CA ALA A 113 -8.66 16.95 5.75
C ALA A 113 -7.64 15.90 5.27
N VAL A 114 -6.79 15.36 6.17
CA VAL A 114 -5.81 14.32 5.80
C VAL A 114 -6.50 13.03 5.38
N TYR A 115 -7.54 12.58 6.10
CA TYR A 115 -8.23 11.33 5.75
C TYR A 115 -9.01 11.45 4.45
N VAL A 116 -9.65 12.60 4.19
CA VAL A 116 -10.34 12.86 2.91
C VAL A 116 -9.32 12.88 1.76
N GLY A 117 -8.20 13.60 1.93
CA GLY A 117 -7.13 13.62 0.95
C GLY A 117 -6.62 12.21 0.65
N MET A 118 -6.27 11.43 1.67
CA MET A 118 -5.80 10.06 1.50
C MET A 118 -6.85 9.11 0.91
N LEU A 119 -8.12 9.26 1.25
CA LEU A 119 -9.22 8.47 0.69
C LEU A 119 -9.32 8.70 -0.83
N VAL A 120 -9.43 9.98 -1.22
CA VAL A 120 -9.53 10.35 -2.63
C VAL A 120 -8.26 9.94 -3.38
N GLY A 121 -7.09 10.13 -2.76
CA GLY A 121 -5.79 9.72 -3.29
C GLY A 121 -5.67 8.22 -3.52
N ALA A 122 -6.00 7.39 -2.53
CA ALA A 122 -5.89 5.93 -2.63
C ALA A 122 -6.75 5.37 -3.77
N ILE A 123 -7.98 5.89 -3.90
CA ILE A 123 -8.88 5.53 -4.99
C ILE A 123 -8.31 6.03 -6.32
N PHE A 124 -8.06 7.35 -6.45
CA PHE A 124 -7.61 7.96 -7.69
C PHE A 124 -6.31 7.34 -8.23
N TRP A 125 -5.30 7.20 -7.38
CA TRP A 125 -4.01 6.63 -7.78
C TRP A 125 -4.07 5.13 -8.00
N GLY A 126 -4.92 4.40 -7.25
CA GLY A 126 -5.15 2.97 -7.46
C GLY A 126 -5.77 2.68 -8.84
N PHE A 127 -6.81 3.42 -9.22
CA PHE A 127 -7.39 3.34 -10.57
C PHE A 127 -6.42 3.84 -11.64
N SER A 128 -5.73 4.95 -11.40
CA SER A 128 -4.73 5.50 -12.35
C SER A 128 -3.63 4.50 -12.64
N ALA A 129 -3.20 3.73 -11.64
CA ALA A 129 -2.21 2.69 -11.82
C ALA A 129 -2.65 1.66 -12.86
N ASP A 130 -3.91 1.21 -12.79
CA ASP A 130 -4.45 0.14 -13.63
C ASP A 130 -4.85 0.62 -15.04
N ILE A 131 -5.10 1.92 -15.22
CA ILE A 131 -5.57 2.48 -16.50
C ILE A 131 -4.44 3.18 -17.27
N VAL A 132 -3.61 3.96 -16.57
CA VAL A 132 -2.56 4.81 -17.18
C VAL A 132 -1.21 4.10 -17.14
N GLY A 133 -0.95 3.38 -16.05
CA GLY A 133 0.32 2.70 -15.78
C GLY A 133 0.85 2.98 -14.38
N ARG A 134 1.64 2.03 -13.86
CA ARG A 134 2.27 2.11 -12.54
C ARG A 134 3.27 3.26 -12.51
N ARG A 135 4.06 3.44 -13.58
CA ARG A 135 5.14 4.44 -13.62
C ARG A 135 4.62 5.86 -13.44
N PHE A 136 3.51 6.20 -14.09
CA PHE A 136 2.91 7.54 -13.99
C PHE A 136 2.44 7.80 -12.55
N ALA A 137 1.59 6.92 -12.04
CA ALA A 137 1.02 7.07 -10.71
C ALA A 137 2.11 7.10 -9.63
N PHE A 138 3.11 6.22 -9.71
CA PHE A 138 4.21 6.07 -8.74
C PHE A 138 5.08 7.32 -8.56
N ASN A 139 5.30 8.09 -9.63
CA ASN A 139 6.16 9.28 -9.58
C ASN A 139 5.34 10.55 -9.27
N PHE A 140 4.20 10.74 -9.92
CA PHE A 140 3.41 11.95 -9.78
C PHE A 140 2.74 12.07 -8.40
N SER A 141 2.28 10.96 -7.80
CA SER A 141 1.65 10.97 -6.48
C SER A 141 2.60 11.56 -5.42
N LEU A 142 3.84 11.09 -5.40
CA LEU A 142 4.85 11.53 -4.45
C LEU A 142 5.31 12.96 -4.70
N PHE A 143 5.47 13.34 -5.98
CA PHE A 143 5.82 14.72 -6.34
C PHE A 143 4.77 15.73 -5.88
N ILE A 144 3.49 15.45 -6.17
CA ILE A 144 2.36 16.27 -5.72
C ILE A 144 2.35 16.38 -4.19
N SER A 145 2.54 15.26 -3.49
CA SER A 145 2.63 15.24 -2.03
C SER A 145 3.73 16.16 -1.52
N SER A 146 4.93 16.11 -2.12
CA SER A 146 6.07 16.94 -1.70
C SER A 146 5.79 18.44 -1.80
N VAL A 147 5.24 18.89 -2.93
CA VAL A 147 4.97 20.31 -3.20
C VAL A 147 3.97 20.85 -2.19
N PHE A 148 2.84 20.16 -2.01
CA PHE A 148 1.80 20.64 -1.10
C PHE A 148 2.21 20.53 0.38
N THR A 149 3.09 19.60 0.73
CA THR A 149 3.66 19.51 2.09
C THR A 149 4.52 20.74 2.41
N ILE A 150 5.37 21.18 1.46
CA ILE A 150 6.16 22.41 1.64
C ILE A 150 5.23 23.63 1.75
N VAL A 151 4.26 23.74 0.85
CA VAL A 151 3.31 24.86 0.83
C VAL A 151 2.44 24.90 2.10
N ALA A 152 2.09 23.75 2.68
CA ALA A 152 1.32 23.68 3.93
C ALA A 152 2.01 24.42 5.09
N GLY A 153 3.35 24.39 5.17
CA GLY A 153 4.11 25.14 6.18
C GLY A 153 3.95 26.67 6.07
N ALA A 154 3.64 27.18 4.88
CA ALA A 154 3.43 28.61 4.62
C ALA A 154 1.98 29.07 4.88
N SER A 155 1.09 28.19 5.35
CA SER A 155 -0.33 28.49 5.47
C SER A 155 -0.62 29.68 6.39
N PRO A 156 -1.47 30.63 5.94
CA PRO A 156 -1.83 31.82 6.72
C PRO A 156 -3.07 31.63 7.61
N SER A 157 -3.82 30.54 7.42
CA SER A 157 -5.06 30.26 8.16
C SER A 157 -5.27 28.76 8.36
N TRP A 158 -6.15 28.38 9.30
CA TRP A 158 -6.53 26.99 9.55
C TRP A 158 -7.17 26.31 8.34
N VAL A 159 -8.04 27.02 7.61
CA VAL A 159 -8.73 26.47 6.42
C VAL A 159 -7.73 26.25 5.29
N THR A 160 -6.83 27.21 5.06
CA THR A 160 -5.77 27.08 4.06
C THR A 160 -4.81 25.94 4.40
N LEU A 161 -4.46 25.78 5.68
CA LEU A 161 -3.68 24.65 6.16
C LEU A 161 -4.41 23.32 5.89
N GLY A 162 -5.69 23.24 6.22
CA GLY A 162 -6.53 22.07 5.93
C GLY A 162 -6.57 21.72 4.44
N LEU A 163 -6.70 22.71 3.55
CA LEU A 163 -6.64 22.49 2.11
C LEU A 163 -5.30 21.88 1.68
N PHE A 164 -4.17 22.44 2.12
CA PHE A 164 -2.86 21.91 1.73
C PHE A 164 -2.52 20.57 2.40
N VAL A 165 -3.03 20.31 3.61
CA VAL A 165 -3.00 18.98 4.22
C VAL A 165 -3.75 17.98 3.35
N CYS A 166 -4.96 18.33 2.89
CA CYS A 166 -5.76 17.47 2.02
C CYS A 166 -5.04 17.21 0.68
N LEU A 167 -4.46 18.22 0.05
CA LEU A 167 -3.75 18.09 -1.23
C LEU A 167 -2.43 17.29 -1.09
N SER A 168 -1.68 17.50 0.00
CA SER A 168 -0.49 16.69 0.32
C SER A 168 -0.87 15.22 0.54
N ALA A 169 -1.94 14.99 1.30
CA ALA A 169 -2.48 13.67 1.60
C ALA A 169 -3.06 12.96 0.37
N PHE A 170 -3.64 13.71 -0.58
CA PHE A 170 -4.06 13.18 -1.87
C PHE A 170 -2.89 12.57 -2.65
N GLY A 171 -1.73 13.24 -2.67
CA GLY A 171 -0.52 12.66 -3.24
C GLY A 171 -0.04 11.42 -2.47
N ALA A 172 0.03 11.51 -1.14
CA ALA A 172 0.52 10.43 -0.29
C ALA A 172 -0.39 9.19 -0.30
N GLY A 173 -1.71 9.35 -0.46
CA GLY A 173 -2.68 8.25 -0.41
C GLY A 173 -2.48 7.17 -1.47
N GLY A 174 -1.77 7.48 -2.57
CA GLY A 174 -1.39 6.49 -3.58
C GLY A 174 -0.22 5.59 -3.18
N ASN A 175 0.62 5.99 -2.23
CA ASN A 175 1.90 5.33 -1.96
C ASN A 175 1.72 3.88 -1.50
N LEU A 176 0.86 3.62 -0.52
CA LEU A 176 0.62 2.25 -0.03
C LEU A 176 0.07 1.30 -1.10
N VAL A 177 -0.67 1.85 -2.07
CA VAL A 177 -1.21 1.11 -3.21
C VAL A 177 -0.11 0.80 -4.24
N LEU A 178 0.62 1.84 -4.63
CA LEU A 178 1.56 1.79 -5.74
C LEU A 178 2.87 1.11 -5.35
N ASP A 179 3.39 1.39 -4.16
CA ASP A 179 4.70 0.93 -3.73
C ASP A 179 4.73 -0.60 -3.56
N THR A 180 3.67 -1.16 -3.00
CA THR A 180 3.52 -2.62 -2.91
C THR A 180 3.30 -3.25 -4.26
N THR A 181 2.45 -2.65 -5.09
CA THR A 181 2.12 -3.18 -6.41
C THR A 181 3.35 -3.20 -7.31
N VAL A 182 4.07 -2.08 -7.43
CA VAL A 182 5.30 -1.99 -8.22
C VAL A 182 6.33 -2.99 -7.71
N PHE A 183 6.55 -3.06 -6.40
CA PHE A 183 7.55 -3.99 -5.87
C PHE A 183 7.17 -5.45 -6.12
N LEU A 184 5.92 -5.84 -5.84
CA LEU A 184 5.41 -7.20 -6.07
C LEU A 184 5.46 -7.62 -7.54
N GLU A 185 5.26 -6.69 -8.48
CA GLU A 185 5.28 -7.02 -9.92
C GLU A 185 6.69 -7.28 -10.48
N TYR A 186 7.75 -6.94 -9.74
CA TYR A 186 9.14 -7.30 -10.05
C TYR A 186 9.71 -8.40 -9.17
N LEU A 187 9.08 -8.73 -8.04
CA LEU A 187 9.69 -9.56 -7.02
C LEU A 187 9.61 -11.06 -7.36
N PRO A 188 10.73 -11.80 -7.31
CA PRO A 188 10.70 -13.26 -7.40
C PRO A 188 9.86 -13.88 -6.27
N SER A 189 9.18 -14.98 -6.58
CA SER A 189 8.21 -15.67 -5.72
C SER A 189 8.83 -16.03 -4.35
N LYS A 190 10.08 -16.50 -4.34
CA LYS A 190 10.82 -16.87 -3.11
C LYS A 190 11.12 -15.69 -2.18
N GLU A 191 11.12 -14.46 -2.72
CA GLU A 191 11.50 -13.26 -1.98
C GLU A 191 10.29 -12.38 -1.61
N GLN A 192 9.05 -12.85 -1.85
CA GLN A 192 7.80 -12.13 -1.53
C GLN A 192 7.67 -11.72 -0.05
N TRP A 193 8.34 -12.42 0.88
CA TRP A 193 8.40 -12.02 2.29
C TRP A 193 8.94 -10.59 2.50
N LEU A 194 9.74 -10.07 1.56
CA LEU A 194 10.24 -8.69 1.58
C LEU A 194 9.12 -7.64 1.53
N LEU A 195 7.94 -7.95 0.98
CA LEU A 195 6.78 -7.05 1.01
C LEU A 195 6.31 -6.77 2.44
N THR A 196 6.40 -7.77 3.34
CA THR A 196 6.08 -7.58 4.76
C THR A 196 7.19 -6.85 5.48
N LEU A 197 8.45 -7.19 5.19
CA LEU A 197 9.60 -6.44 5.72
C LEU A 197 9.50 -4.96 5.35
N MET A 198 9.03 -4.63 4.15
CA MET A 198 8.89 -3.27 3.66
C MET A 198 7.96 -2.40 4.53
N ALA A 199 7.01 -2.99 5.24
CA ALA A 199 6.18 -2.22 6.16
C ALA A 199 6.96 -1.61 7.35
N ALA A 200 8.20 -2.06 7.62
CA ALA A 200 9.08 -1.44 8.61
C ALA A 200 9.36 0.04 8.33
N TRP A 201 9.36 0.41 7.04
CA TRP A 201 9.54 1.79 6.61
C TRP A 201 8.40 2.70 7.07
N TRP A 202 7.19 2.16 7.30
CA TRP A 202 6.08 2.93 7.83
C TRP A 202 6.43 3.49 9.21
N GLY A 203 6.95 2.65 10.12
CA GLY A 203 7.46 3.08 11.43
C GLY A 203 8.63 4.07 11.35
N LEU A 204 9.51 3.92 10.35
CA LEU A 204 10.59 4.87 10.11
C LEU A 204 10.05 6.26 9.76
N GLY A 205 9.00 6.36 8.94
CA GLY A 205 8.33 7.62 8.62
C GLY A 205 7.74 8.30 9.86
N GLN A 206 7.10 7.53 10.74
CA GLN A 206 6.57 8.05 12.01
C GLN A 206 7.71 8.55 12.91
N LEU A 207 8.80 7.79 13.00
CA LEU A 207 9.98 8.18 13.76
C LEU A 207 10.56 9.50 13.25
N ILE A 208 10.75 9.65 11.94
CA ILE A 208 11.28 10.88 11.33
C ILE A 208 10.36 12.08 11.63
N ALA A 209 9.04 11.92 11.48
CA ALA A 209 8.09 12.97 11.83
C ALA A 209 8.19 13.36 13.32
N GLY A 210 8.32 12.36 14.19
CA GLY A 210 8.56 12.53 15.61
C GLY A 210 9.87 13.24 15.95
N LEU A 211 10.94 12.94 15.23
CA LEU A 211 12.25 13.58 15.42
C LEU A 211 12.21 15.05 14.98
N PHE A 212 11.55 15.39 13.87
CA PHE A 212 11.34 16.79 13.49
C PHE A 212 10.48 17.52 14.53
N ALA A 213 9.41 16.88 15.01
CA ALA A 213 8.59 17.42 16.08
C ALA A 213 9.40 17.68 17.35
N TRP A 214 10.25 16.72 17.74
CA TRP A 214 11.12 16.83 18.91
C TRP A 214 12.17 17.93 18.76
N ALA A 215 12.71 18.12 17.57
CA ALA A 215 13.70 19.17 17.30
C ALA A 215 13.08 20.58 17.33
N PHE A 216 11.91 20.75 16.72
CA PHE A 216 11.35 22.08 16.47
C PHE A 216 10.29 22.52 17.49
N LEU A 217 9.40 21.64 17.93
CA LEU A 217 8.25 22.05 18.74
C LEU A 217 8.61 22.52 20.15
N PRO A 218 9.56 21.91 20.89
CA PRO A 218 9.93 22.38 22.22
C PRO A 218 10.54 23.78 22.24
N ASN A 219 11.30 24.15 21.20
CA ASN A 219 12.12 25.37 21.20
C ASN A 219 11.50 26.54 20.42
N PHE A 220 10.60 26.26 19.46
CA PHE A 220 10.08 27.27 18.53
C PHE A 220 8.56 27.42 18.58
N SER A 221 7.92 27.06 19.69
CA SER A 221 6.47 27.13 19.85
C SER A 221 6.04 27.96 21.04
N CYS A 222 4.85 28.54 20.94
CA CYS A 222 4.21 29.27 22.03
C CYS A 222 3.64 28.29 23.08
N SER A 223 3.46 28.75 24.32
CA SER A 223 2.92 27.94 25.42
C SER A 223 1.41 28.13 25.64
N ASN A 224 0.84 29.25 25.23
CA ASN A 224 -0.53 29.65 25.54
C ASN A 224 -1.22 30.40 24.38
N ALA A 225 -2.52 30.17 24.19
CA ALA A 225 -3.30 30.76 23.09
C ALA A 225 -3.45 32.29 23.19
N ALA A 226 -3.29 32.87 24.38
CA ALA A 226 -3.46 34.30 24.62
C ALA A 226 -2.35 35.15 23.98
N THR A 227 -1.09 34.68 24.04
CA THR A 227 0.08 35.38 23.51
C THR A 227 0.74 34.66 22.34
N CYS A 228 0.07 33.64 21.78
CA CYS A 228 0.53 32.94 20.59
C CYS A 228 0.32 33.80 19.35
N THR A 229 1.42 34.12 18.68
CA THR A 229 1.44 34.84 17.41
C THR A 229 2.20 33.99 16.39
N ARG A 230 2.09 34.32 15.10
CA ARG A 230 2.92 33.69 14.08
C ARG A 230 4.41 33.79 14.41
N ALA A 231 4.89 34.94 14.90
CA ALA A 231 6.32 35.19 15.12
C ALA A 231 6.96 34.26 16.17
N ASN A 232 6.22 33.91 17.23
CA ASN A 232 6.69 33.05 18.32
C ASN A 232 6.17 31.59 18.23
N ASN A 233 5.63 31.19 17.08
CA ASN A 233 5.06 29.85 16.85
C ASN A 233 5.47 29.26 15.48
N GLN A 234 6.79 29.25 15.23
CA GLN A 234 7.35 28.77 13.96
C GLN A 234 7.59 27.25 13.93
N GLY A 235 7.64 26.58 15.10
CA GLY A 235 8.04 25.18 15.21
C GLY A 235 7.22 24.25 14.33
N TRP A 236 5.91 24.43 14.29
CA TRP A 236 5.04 23.60 13.46
C TRP A 236 5.26 23.80 11.95
N ARG A 237 5.68 25.00 11.53
CA ARG A 237 6.01 25.29 10.13
C ARG A 237 7.33 24.63 9.75
N TYR A 238 8.31 24.63 10.65
CA TYR A 238 9.57 23.92 10.45
C TYR A 238 9.38 22.42 10.32
N VAL A 239 8.45 21.81 11.06
CA VAL A 239 8.07 20.40 10.86
C VAL A 239 7.56 20.17 9.43
N TRP A 240 6.62 20.99 8.93
CA TRP A 240 6.14 20.88 7.55
C TRP A 240 7.23 21.09 6.50
N TYR A 241 8.09 22.10 6.67
CA TYR A 241 9.17 22.37 5.72
C TYR A 241 10.23 21.28 5.70
N ALA A 242 10.67 20.78 6.86
CA ALA A 242 11.64 19.71 6.96
C ALA A 242 11.09 18.40 6.36
N SER A 243 9.84 18.07 6.69
CA SER A 243 9.13 16.94 6.12
C SER A 243 8.93 17.07 4.60
N GLY A 244 8.49 18.23 4.13
CA GLY A 244 8.27 18.48 2.71
C GLY A 244 9.57 18.44 1.89
N ALA A 245 10.65 19.01 2.43
CA ALA A 245 11.98 18.93 1.81
C ALA A 245 12.48 17.48 1.72
N LEU A 246 12.29 16.68 2.78
CA LEU A 246 12.62 15.25 2.74
C LEU A 246 11.81 14.53 1.65
N VAL A 247 10.49 14.72 1.60
CA VAL A 247 9.62 14.08 0.60
C VAL A 247 10.01 14.52 -0.81
N PHE A 248 10.40 15.78 -1.01
CA PHE A 248 10.86 16.30 -2.29
C PHE A 248 12.16 15.63 -2.74
N VAL A 249 13.15 15.51 -1.85
CA VAL A 249 14.39 14.78 -2.13
C VAL A 249 14.08 13.33 -2.51
N LEU A 250 13.21 12.65 -1.76
CA LEU A 250 12.79 11.27 -2.06
C LEU A 250 12.07 11.15 -3.41
N SER A 251 11.26 12.14 -3.78
CA SER A 251 10.61 12.22 -5.11
C SER A 251 11.64 12.35 -6.23
N VAL A 252 12.65 13.19 -6.07
CA VAL A 252 13.76 13.31 -7.04
C VAL A 252 14.56 12.00 -7.13
N LEU A 253 14.81 11.33 -6.00
CA LEU A 253 15.54 10.05 -5.99
C LEU A 253 14.77 8.93 -6.71
N ARG A 254 13.43 8.88 -6.61
CA ARG A 254 12.60 7.92 -7.39
C ARG A 254 12.84 8.04 -8.89
N VAL A 255 12.84 9.27 -9.40
CA VAL A 255 12.99 9.53 -10.84
C VAL A 255 14.43 9.31 -11.31
N THR A 256 15.41 9.72 -10.50
CA THR A 256 16.82 9.73 -10.92
C THR A 256 17.54 8.39 -10.75
N ILE A 257 17.24 7.61 -9.69
CA ILE A 257 17.98 6.38 -9.36
C ILE A 257 17.48 5.15 -10.11
N ILE A 258 16.17 4.86 -10.07
CA ILE A 258 15.63 3.63 -10.67
C ILE A 258 15.32 3.84 -12.15
N ARG A 259 14.91 5.06 -12.55
CA ARG A 259 14.34 5.34 -13.87
C ARG A 259 13.34 4.24 -14.25
N LEU A 260 12.32 4.08 -13.38
CA LEU A 260 11.34 3.00 -13.45
C LEU A 260 10.74 2.92 -14.86
N GLU A 261 10.95 1.78 -15.52
CA GLU A 261 10.19 1.40 -16.71
C GLU A 261 8.81 0.90 -16.27
N GLU A 262 7.86 0.83 -17.18
CA GLU A 262 6.54 0.30 -16.84
C GLU A 262 6.66 -1.18 -16.42
N THR A 263 5.80 -1.62 -15.49
CA THR A 263 5.93 -2.97 -14.94
C THR A 263 5.59 -4.04 -15.98
N PRO A 264 6.30 -5.19 -16.00
CA PRO A 264 6.10 -6.21 -17.02
C PRO A 264 4.68 -6.80 -16.97
N LYS A 265 4.09 -6.96 -15.77
CA LYS A 265 2.72 -7.47 -15.62
C LYS A 265 1.68 -6.46 -16.12
N PHE A 266 1.85 -5.16 -15.88
CA PHE A 266 0.97 -4.14 -16.47
C PHE A 266 1.07 -4.14 -18.00
N LEU A 267 2.29 -4.19 -18.56
CA LEU A 267 2.51 -4.19 -20.01
C LEU A 267 1.80 -5.37 -20.69
N ILE A 268 1.91 -6.58 -20.14
CA ILE A 268 1.16 -7.74 -20.64
C ILE A 268 -0.35 -7.53 -20.53
N SER A 269 -0.85 -6.94 -19.43
CA SER A 269 -2.29 -6.69 -19.28
C SER A 269 -2.86 -5.70 -20.30
N GLU A 270 -2.01 -4.84 -20.88
CA GLU A 270 -2.33 -3.90 -21.95
C GLU A 270 -1.97 -4.45 -23.36
N GLY A 271 -1.52 -5.70 -23.47
CA GLY A 271 -1.14 -6.34 -24.73
C GLY A 271 0.19 -5.85 -25.34
N LYS A 272 1.06 -5.24 -24.53
CA LYS A 272 2.36 -4.68 -24.94
C LYS A 272 3.50 -5.67 -24.70
N ASP A 273 3.40 -6.84 -25.32
CA ASP A 273 4.29 -7.98 -25.09
C ASP A 273 5.77 -7.67 -25.34
N GLU A 274 6.07 -7.00 -26.45
CA GLU A 274 7.45 -6.63 -26.81
C GLU A 274 8.11 -5.75 -25.75
N GLN A 275 7.37 -4.80 -25.18
CA GLN A 275 7.87 -3.93 -24.12
C GLN A 275 8.11 -4.72 -22.82
N ALA A 276 7.23 -5.67 -22.48
CA ALA A 276 7.40 -6.50 -21.30
C ALA A 276 8.68 -7.36 -21.39
N VAL A 277 8.93 -7.96 -22.57
CA VAL A 277 10.16 -8.73 -22.84
C VAL A 277 11.39 -7.82 -22.77
N HIS A 278 11.32 -6.61 -23.34
CA HIS A 278 12.41 -5.65 -23.28
C HIS A 278 12.78 -5.28 -21.84
N VAL A 279 11.80 -4.97 -20.98
CA VAL A 279 12.02 -4.62 -19.56
C VAL A 279 12.76 -5.75 -18.84
N LEU A 280 12.28 -6.99 -18.97
CA LEU A 280 12.89 -8.15 -18.30
C LEU A 280 14.28 -8.48 -18.84
N ARG A 281 14.48 -8.43 -20.16
CA ARG A 281 15.81 -8.63 -20.77
C ARG A 281 16.79 -7.53 -20.37
N ASN A 282 16.36 -6.28 -20.25
CA ASN A 282 17.21 -5.18 -19.79
C ASN A 282 17.69 -5.42 -18.35
N ILE A 283 16.81 -5.86 -17.46
CA ILE A 283 17.19 -6.25 -16.09
C ILE A 283 18.15 -7.45 -16.10
N ALA A 284 17.85 -8.48 -16.89
CA ALA A 284 18.67 -9.67 -17.01
C ALA A 284 20.09 -9.36 -17.52
N ASN A 285 20.19 -8.59 -18.61
CA ASN A 285 21.45 -8.20 -19.23
C ASN A 285 22.31 -7.32 -18.31
N ARG A 286 21.71 -6.33 -17.62
CA ARG A 286 22.44 -5.45 -16.68
C ARG A 286 23.05 -6.21 -15.51
N HIS A 287 22.49 -7.37 -15.16
CA HIS A 287 22.89 -8.16 -14.01
C HIS A 287 23.47 -9.54 -14.38
N ASN A 288 23.77 -9.78 -15.66
CA ASN A 288 24.29 -11.05 -16.18
C ASN A 288 23.47 -12.26 -15.70
N ARG A 289 22.14 -12.17 -15.82
CA ARG A 289 21.19 -13.23 -15.48
C ARG A 289 20.57 -13.84 -16.73
N PRO A 290 20.19 -15.13 -16.71
CA PRO A 290 19.44 -15.74 -17.80
C PRO A 290 18.02 -15.17 -17.87
N CYS A 291 17.46 -15.14 -19.09
CA CYS A 291 16.07 -14.82 -19.33
C CYS A 291 15.61 -15.58 -20.58
N SER A 292 14.89 -16.67 -20.39
CA SER A 292 14.41 -17.55 -21.46
C SER A 292 13.13 -17.02 -22.13
N LEU A 293 12.61 -15.88 -21.68
CA LEU A 293 11.40 -15.27 -22.22
C LEU A 293 11.66 -14.67 -23.59
N THR A 294 10.77 -14.99 -24.54
CA THR A 294 10.81 -14.47 -25.89
C THR A 294 9.42 -14.05 -26.35
N ILE A 295 9.36 -13.20 -27.37
CA ILE A 295 8.10 -12.68 -27.91
C ILE A 295 7.30 -13.84 -28.52
N GLU A 296 7.98 -14.80 -29.16
CA GLU A 296 7.34 -15.96 -29.78
C GLU A 296 6.62 -16.84 -28.75
N LYS A 297 7.18 -16.96 -27.53
CA LYS A 297 6.51 -17.68 -26.43
C LYS A 297 5.23 -16.98 -25.97
N LEU A 298 5.22 -15.65 -25.95
CA LEU A 298 4.04 -14.87 -25.59
C LEU A 298 2.99 -14.90 -26.71
N ASP A 299 3.40 -14.74 -27.97
CA ASP A 299 2.52 -14.82 -29.13
C ASP A 299 1.87 -16.20 -29.28
N ALA A 300 2.59 -17.26 -28.91
CA ALA A 300 2.05 -18.62 -28.88
C ALA A 300 0.89 -18.80 -27.89
N CYS A 301 0.77 -17.95 -26.87
CA CYS A 301 -0.39 -17.96 -25.96
C CYS A 301 -1.64 -17.33 -26.58
N GLY A 302 -1.52 -16.61 -27.70
CA GLY A 302 -2.60 -15.88 -28.36
C GLY A 302 -2.54 -14.37 -28.10
N GLN A 303 -3.51 -13.63 -28.64
CA GLN A 303 -3.59 -12.17 -28.49
C GLN A 303 -4.69 -11.80 -27.49
N ILE A 304 -4.41 -10.80 -26.66
CA ILE A 304 -5.37 -10.27 -25.69
C ILE A 304 -6.31 -9.32 -26.46
N ALA A 305 -7.61 -9.37 -26.13
CA ALA A 305 -8.56 -8.46 -26.74
C ALA A 305 -8.18 -6.99 -26.40
N PRO A 306 -8.09 -6.09 -27.40
CA PRO A 306 -7.70 -4.70 -27.16
C PRO A 306 -8.69 -4.03 -26.21
N ARG A 307 -8.18 -3.43 -25.11
CA ARG A 307 -8.99 -2.70 -24.13
C ARG A 307 -9.15 -1.23 -24.53
N GLY A 308 -10.39 -0.79 -24.63
CA GLY A 308 -10.75 0.62 -24.83
C GLY A 308 -10.69 1.11 -26.27
N ALA A 309 -11.32 2.26 -26.53
CA ALA A 309 -11.29 2.89 -27.86
C ALA A 309 -9.86 3.41 -28.17
N PRO A 310 -9.30 3.11 -29.35
CA PRO A 310 -7.87 3.30 -29.68
C PRO A 310 -7.37 4.76 -29.74
N LYS A 311 -8.20 5.75 -29.37
CA LYS A 311 -7.87 7.19 -29.43
C LYS A 311 -8.38 8.02 -28.24
N SER A 312 -8.87 7.41 -27.15
CA SER A 312 -9.31 8.20 -25.98
C SER A 312 -8.11 8.68 -25.15
N SER A 313 -8.12 9.95 -24.75
CA SER A 313 -7.11 10.49 -23.82
C SER A 313 -7.13 9.70 -22.52
N TRP A 314 -5.96 9.46 -21.91
CA TRP A 314 -5.84 8.72 -20.65
C TRP A 314 -6.73 9.29 -19.54
N PHE A 315 -6.92 10.60 -19.51
CA PHE A 315 -7.77 11.28 -18.54
C PHE A 315 -9.26 10.93 -18.74
N VAL A 316 -9.67 10.76 -20.00
CA VAL A 316 -11.03 10.32 -20.36
C VAL A 316 -11.23 8.85 -19.97
N ARG A 317 -10.21 8.00 -20.14
CA ARG A 317 -10.28 6.60 -19.66
C ARG A 317 -10.40 6.51 -18.15
N LEU A 318 -9.66 7.34 -17.41
CA LEU A 318 -9.66 7.35 -15.95
C LEU A 318 -11.03 7.74 -15.35
N ILE A 319 -11.74 8.65 -16.00
CA ILE A 319 -13.07 9.10 -15.56
C ILE A 319 -14.19 8.21 -16.14
N SER A 320 -13.87 7.34 -17.10
CA SER A 320 -14.87 6.50 -17.76
C SER A 320 -15.49 5.50 -16.77
N PRO A 321 -16.83 5.57 -16.53
CA PRO A 321 -17.50 4.63 -15.65
C PRO A 321 -17.38 3.18 -16.13
N SER A 322 -17.24 2.95 -17.44
CA SER A 322 -17.10 1.60 -17.99
C SER A 322 -15.78 0.92 -17.60
N GLU A 323 -14.68 1.70 -17.55
CA GLU A 323 -13.35 1.19 -17.17
C GLU A 323 -13.31 0.93 -15.66
N VAL A 324 -13.82 1.87 -14.86
CA VAL A 324 -13.97 1.67 -13.41
C VAL A 324 -14.79 0.42 -13.09
N PHE A 325 -15.93 0.25 -13.77
CA PHE A 325 -16.78 -0.92 -13.60
C PHE A 325 -16.11 -2.22 -14.07
N PHE A 326 -15.29 -2.17 -15.14
CA PHE A 326 -14.51 -3.32 -15.60
C PHE A 326 -13.54 -3.82 -14.52
N HIS A 327 -12.74 -2.92 -13.93
CA HIS A 327 -11.80 -3.31 -12.88
C HIS A 327 -12.51 -3.81 -11.62
N LEU A 328 -13.61 -3.17 -11.22
CA LEU A 328 -14.41 -3.63 -10.09
C LEU A 328 -15.04 -5.00 -10.36
N ARG A 329 -15.62 -5.23 -11.55
CA ARG A 329 -16.21 -6.52 -11.93
C ARG A 329 -15.15 -7.64 -11.94
N GLY A 330 -13.92 -7.33 -12.35
CA GLY A 330 -12.80 -8.26 -12.33
C GLY A 330 -12.52 -8.83 -10.93
N LEU A 331 -12.69 -8.03 -9.87
CA LEU A 331 -12.50 -8.44 -8.47
C LEU A 331 -13.59 -9.39 -7.95
N PHE A 332 -14.72 -9.48 -8.64
CA PHE A 332 -15.86 -10.34 -8.30
C PHE A 332 -16.15 -11.40 -9.38
N ALA A 333 -15.19 -11.67 -10.27
CA ALA A 333 -15.41 -12.55 -11.41
C ALA A 333 -15.65 -14.03 -11.00
N THR A 334 -15.12 -14.46 -9.86
CA THR A 334 -15.35 -15.81 -9.31
C THR A 334 -15.82 -15.73 -7.86
N ARG A 335 -16.49 -16.78 -7.37
CA ARG A 335 -16.94 -16.86 -5.97
C ARG A 335 -15.78 -16.76 -4.98
N LYS A 336 -14.64 -17.38 -5.30
CA LYS A 336 -13.43 -17.34 -4.45
C LYS A 336 -12.85 -15.92 -4.41
N MET A 337 -12.74 -15.23 -5.56
CA MET A 337 -12.29 -13.83 -5.61
C MET A 337 -13.25 -12.90 -4.89
N ALA A 338 -14.55 -13.02 -5.14
CA ALA A 338 -15.57 -12.23 -4.46
C ALA A 338 -15.49 -12.36 -2.94
N LEU A 339 -15.32 -13.58 -2.43
CA LEU A 339 -15.15 -13.83 -0.99
C LEU A 339 -13.86 -13.19 -0.46
N SER A 340 -12.72 -13.44 -1.10
CA SER A 340 -11.44 -12.87 -0.69
C SER A 340 -11.44 -11.34 -0.71
N THR A 341 -11.94 -10.72 -1.79
CA THR A 341 -12.09 -9.27 -1.92
C THR A 341 -12.95 -8.72 -0.79
N THR A 342 -14.12 -9.33 -0.54
CA THR A 342 -15.04 -8.88 0.51
C THR A 342 -14.41 -8.98 1.90
N LEU A 343 -13.73 -10.10 2.22
CA LEU A 343 -13.08 -10.28 3.51
C LEU A 343 -11.94 -9.29 3.74
N VAL A 344 -11.11 -9.04 2.72
CA VAL A 344 -10.03 -8.06 2.78
C VAL A 344 -10.60 -6.65 2.99
N TRP A 345 -11.62 -6.26 2.24
CA TRP A 345 -12.27 -4.95 2.36
C TRP A 345 -12.94 -4.74 3.73
N ILE A 346 -13.63 -5.76 4.24
CA ILE A 346 -14.20 -5.73 5.60
C ILE A 346 -13.10 -5.60 6.64
N SER A 347 -11.98 -6.34 6.50
CA SER A 347 -10.86 -6.24 7.42
C SER A 347 -10.30 -4.82 7.49
N TRP A 348 -10.03 -4.19 6.33
CA TRP A 348 -9.53 -2.81 6.28
C TRP A 348 -10.52 -1.78 6.85
N LEU A 349 -11.81 -1.96 6.59
CA LEU A 349 -12.89 -1.15 7.15
C LEU A 349 -12.89 -1.23 8.68
N LEU A 350 -12.95 -2.45 9.24
CA LEU A 350 -13.00 -2.66 10.69
C LEU A 350 -11.76 -2.10 11.40
N ILE A 351 -10.58 -2.34 10.84
CA ILE A 351 -9.33 -1.81 11.37
C ILE A 351 -9.29 -0.29 11.33
N GLY A 352 -9.80 0.31 10.25
CA GLY A 352 -9.87 1.76 10.08
C GLY A 352 -10.74 2.44 11.13
N LEU A 353 -11.68 1.72 11.74
CA LEU A 353 -12.47 2.20 12.85
C LEU A 353 -11.82 1.90 14.20
N ALA A 354 -11.47 0.62 14.42
CA ALA A 354 -11.10 0.11 15.73
C ALA A 354 -9.81 0.75 16.27
N TYR A 355 -8.78 0.88 15.43
CA TYR A 355 -7.49 1.40 15.87
C TYR A 355 -7.55 2.90 16.21
N PRO A 356 -8.10 3.79 15.35
CA PRO A 356 -8.24 5.20 15.72
C PRO A 356 -9.16 5.42 16.93
N LEU A 357 -10.29 4.72 17.02
CA LEU A 357 -11.18 4.84 18.19
C LEU A 357 -10.49 4.42 19.48
N TYR A 358 -9.74 3.31 19.46
CA TYR A 358 -8.98 2.88 20.64
C TYR A 358 -8.06 4.00 21.14
N ASN A 359 -7.27 4.62 20.25
CA ASN A 359 -6.34 5.69 20.62
C ASN A 359 -7.06 6.98 21.08
N VAL A 360 -8.25 7.27 20.55
CA VAL A 360 -9.04 8.45 20.96
C VAL A 360 -9.57 8.31 22.40
N PHE A 361 -10.09 7.13 22.77
CA PHE A 361 -10.76 6.93 24.06
C PHE A 361 -9.83 6.44 25.18
N LEU A 362 -8.69 5.82 24.83
CA LEU A 362 -7.81 5.19 25.80
C LEU A 362 -7.28 6.15 26.88
N PRO A 363 -6.79 7.36 26.58
CA PRO A 363 -6.26 8.25 27.62
C PRO A 363 -7.32 8.67 28.63
N THR A 364 -8.55 8.94 28.17
CA THR A 364 -9.68 9.29 29.04
C THR A 364 -10.09 8.12 29.91
N TYR A 365 -10.10 6.91 29.37
CA TYR A 365 -10.37 5.70 30.15
C TYR A 365 -9.32 5.46 31.25
N LEU A 366 -8.03 5.68 30.97
CA LEU A 366 -6.98 5.53 31.97
C LEU A 366 -7.07 6.61 33.05
N ALA A 367 -7.34 7.86 32.66
CA ALA A 367 -7.57 8.95 33.59
C ALA A 367 -8.75 8.65 34.54
N SER A 368 -9.86 8.12 34.03
CA SER A 368 -11.02 7.74 34.87
C SER A 368 -10.72 6.59 35.84
N ARG A 369 -9.61 5.87 35.63
CA ARG A 369 -9.13 4.78 36.51
C ARG A 369 -7.97 5.21 37.41
N GLY A 370 -7.71 6.51 37.50
CA GLY A 370 -6.69 7.09 38.39
C GLY A 370 -5.25 7.02 37.85
N ALA A 371 -5.06 6.81 36.54
CA ALA A 371 -3.74 6.90 35.94
C ALA A 371 -3.23 8.36 35.99
N SER A 372 -1.98 8.54 36.42
CA SER A 372 -1.32 9.84 36.46
C SER A 372 0.05 9.74 35.79
N PHE A 373 0.20 10.42 34.66
CA PHE A 373 1.42 10.39 33.86
C PHE A 373 2.37 11.58 34.15
N GLY A 374 2.05 12.38 35.17
CA GLY A 374 2.79 13.59 35.52
C GLY A 374 2.57 14.74 34.53
N GLN A 375 3.33 15.83 34.69
CA GLN A 375 3.31 16.95 33.74
C GLN A 375 4.13 16.57 32.49
N THR A 376 3.45 16.49 31.34
CA THR A 376 4.10 16.25 30.04
C THR A 376 4.64 17.57 29.48
N SER A 377 5.96 17.72 29.44
CA SER A 377 6.58 18.79 28.65
C SER A 377 6.56 18.40 27.16
N PRO A 378 6.54 19.37 26.23
CA PRO A 378 6.65 19.08 24.79
C PRO A 378 7.87 18.18 24.48
N TYR A 379 8.98 18.38 25.19
CA TYR A 379 10.16 17.54 25.08
C TYR A 379 9.87 16.07 25.44
N ILE A 380 9.21 15.82 26.57
CA ILE A 380 8.88 14.45 27.02
C ILE A 380 7.92 13.76 26.05
N THR A 381 6.91 14.49 25.55
CA THR A 381 5.94 13.96 24.58
C THR A 381 6.65 13.49 23.31
N TRP A 382 7.47 14.35 22.68
CA TRP A 382 8.12 13.99 21.42
C TRP A 382 9.25 12.97 21.58
N ARG A 383 9.95 12.98 22.72
CA ARG A 383 10.88 11.90 23.08
C ARG A 383 10.16 10.56 23.16
N ASN A 384 9.07 10.48 23.92
CA ASN A 384 8.32 9.23 24.09
C ASN A 384 7.73 8.76 22.76
N TYR A 385 7.24 9.70 21.94
CA TYR A 385 6.77 9.43 20.58
C TYR A 385 7.89 8.83 19.72
N ALA A 386 9.11 9.39 19.74
CA ALA A 386 10.25 8.85 19.00
C ALA A 386 10.64 7.44 19.50
N ILE A 387 10.68 7.21 20.81
CA ILE A 387 10.95 5.87 21.38
C ILE A 387 9.91 4.87 20.88
N ASN A 388 8.62 5.20 20.98
CA ASN A 388 7.53 4.35 20.56
C ASN A 388 7.62 3.94 19.07
N ASN A 389 7.86 4.91 18.20
CA ASN A 389 7.95 4.66 16.76
C ASN A 389 9.26 3.97 16.35
N THR A 390 10.32 4.06 17.16
CA THR A 390 11.51 3.22 16.97
C THR A 390 11.17 1.75 17.14
N CYS A 391 10.36 1.39 18.14
CA CYS A 391 9.90 0.02 18.34
C CYS A 391 8.98 -0.48 17.21
N ALA A 392 8.19 0.41 16.61
CA ALA A 392 7.30 0.08 15.49
C ALA A 392 8.06 -0.47 14.26
N ILE A 393 9.31 -0.05 14.05
CA ILE A 393 10.15 -0.47 12.91
C ILE A 393 10.42 -1.98 12.95
N PHE A 394 10.59 -2.56 14.14
CA PHE A 394 11.04 -3.95 14.28
C PHE A 394 9.91 -4.97 14.17
N GLY A 395 8.65 -4.57 14.32
CA GLY A 395 7.49 -5.46 14.18
C GLY A 395 7.41 -6.11 12.79
N PRO A 396 7.42 -5.32 11.70
CA PRO A 396 7.38 -5.85 10.34
C PRO A 396 8.66 -6.61 9.96
N VAL A 397 9.80 -6.27 10.58
CA VAL A 397 11.05 -7.03 10.42
C VAL A 397 10.86 -8.47 10.92
N LEU A 398 10.36 -8.63 12.14
CA LEU A 398 10.02 -9.96 12.66
C LEU A 398 8.98 -10.65 11.78
N ALA A 399 7.92 -9.95 11.38
CA ALA A 399 6.87 -10.51 10.53
C ALA A 399 7.41 -11.02 9.18
N GLY A 400 8.34 -10.31 8.56
CA GLY A 400 8.98 -10.72 7.31
C GLY A 400 9.71 -12.04 7.47
N PHE A 401 10.50 -12.19 8.54
CA PHE A 401 11.19 -13.45 8.85
C PHE A 401 10.23 -14.59 9.21
N LEU A 402 9.15 -14.30 9.94
CA LEU A 402 8.10 -15.29 10.23
C LEU A 402 7.40 -15.75 8.95
N CYS A 403 7.13 -14.85 8.01
CA CYS A 403 6.54 -15.20 6.71
C CYS A 403 7.49 -16.03 5.83
N ARG A 404 8.81 -15.78 5.90
CA ARG A 404 9.82 -16.56 5.18
C ARG A 404 10.03 -17.95 5.79
N SER A 405 9.83 -18.09 7.09
CA SER A 405 10.15 -19.31 7.82
C SER A 405 9.19 -20.45 7.45
N PRO A 406 9.69 -21.65 7.12
CA PRO A 406 8.84 -22.79 6.76
C PRO A 406 8.10 -23.39 7.97
N TRP A 407 8.49 -23.00 9.19
CA TRP A 407 7.90 -23.52 10.44
C TRP A 407 6.61 -22.80 10.85
N PHE A 408 6.46 -21.55 10.42
CA PHE A 408 5.28 -20.75 10.72
C PHE A 408 4.33 -20.85 9.53
N TRP A 409 3.01 -20.80 9.76
CA TRP A 409 1.96 -20.98 8.74
C TRP A 409 1.88 -19.79 7.73
N GLY A 410 3.02 -19.36 7.21
CA GLY A 410 3.19 -18.24 6.28
C GLY A 410 2.54 -16.94 6.75
N ARG A 411 1.88 -16.25 5.82
CA ARG A 411 1.13 -15.01 6.06
C ARG A 411 0.03 -15.19 7.11
N ARG A 412 -0.71 -16.30 7.05
CA ARG A 412 -1.85 -16.55 7.93
C ARG A 412 -1.42 -16.71 9.39
N GLY A 413 -0.39 -17.53 9.64
CA GLY A 413 0.15 -17.73 10.98
C GLY A 413 0.71 -16.45 11.58
N THR A 414 1.45 -15.68 10.77
CA THR A 414 2.05 -14.41 11.21
C THR A 414 0.97 -13.38 11.57
N MET A 415 -0.12 -13.28 10.80
CA MET A 415 -1.26 -12.44 11.16
C MET A 415 -1.93 -12.88 12.47
N ILE A 416 -2.15 -14.19 12.68
CA ILE A 416 -2.77 -14.70 13.91
C ILE A 416 -1.92 -14.35 15.13
N ILE A 417 -0.61 -14.61 15.05
CA ILE A 417 0.34 -14.31 16.14
C ILE A 417 0.34 -12.80 16.43
N GLY A 418 0.48 -11.98 15.40
CA GLY A 418 0.46 -10.52 15.53
C GLY A 418 -0.83 -10.02 16.19
N ALA A 419 -1.99 -10.52 15.77
CA ALA A 419 -3.29 -10.13 16.32
C ALA A 419 -3.46 -10.55 17.78
N VAL A 420 -3.16 -11.81 18.13
CA VAL A 420 -3.33 -12.33 19.50
C VAL A 420 -2.40 -11.63 20.48
N VAL A 421 -1.12 -11.48 20.12
CA VAL A 421 -0.15 -10.82 21.01
C VAL A 421 -0.51 -9.34 21.19
N THR A 422 -0.93 -8.66 20.13
CA THR A 422 -1.41 -7.27 20.20
C THR A 422 -2.64 -7.15 21.10
N MET A 423 -3.61 -8.06 20.97
CA MET A 423 -4.80 -8.10 21.82
C MET A 423 -4.41 -8.23 23.30
N ILE A 424 -3.51 -9.15 23.64
CA ILE A 424 -3.02 -9.33 25.02
C ILE A 424 -2.45 -8.01 25.55
N PHE A 425 -1.55 -7.35 24.80
CA PHE A 425 -0.97 -6.09 25.22
C PHE A 425 -1.99 -4.95 25.33
N PHE A 426 -3.00 -4.88 24.44
CA PHE A 426 -4.08 -3.91 24.57
C PHE A 426 -4.91 -4.12 25.85
N PHE A 427 -5.22 -5.38 26.22
CA PHE A 427 -5.90 -5.68 27.48
C PHE A 427 -5.03 -5.29 28.67
N CYS A 428 -3.74 -5.62 28.66
CA CYS A 428 -2.82 -5.23 29.73
C CYS A 428 -2.67 -3.71 29.85
N TYR A 429 -2.72 -2.97 28.74
CA TYR A 429 -2.61 -1.50 28.72
C TYR A 429 -3.69 -0.84 29.58
N THR A 430 -4.88 -1.42 29.67
CA THR A 430 -5.97 -0.89 30.51
C THR A 430 -5.62 -0.79 32.01
N GLN A 431 -4.57 -1.49 32.44
CA GLN A 431 -4.06 -1.48 33.81
C GLN A 431 -2.91 -0.50 34.04
N VAL A 432 -2.45 0.22 33.02
CA VAL A 432 -1.39 1.23 33.13
C VAL A 432 -1.81 2.35 34.07
N ARG A 433 -0.92 2.73 34.99
CA ARG A 433 -1.14 3.84 35.95
C ARG A 433 -0.01 4.85 36.01
N THR A 434 1.20 4.48 35.58
CA THR A 434 2.41 5.33 35.64
C THR A 434 2.93 5.69 34.26
N ALA A 435 3.71 6.78 34.17
CA ALA A 435 4.30 7.24 32.91
C ALA A 435 5.25 6.21 32.29
N SER A 436 6.07 5.53 33.10
CA SER A 436 7.01 4.50 32.63
C SER A 436 6.28 3.27 32.09
N GLN A 437 5.18 2.87 32.75
CA GLN A 437 4.31 1.80 32.24
C GLN A 437 3.69 2.20 30.90
N ASN A 438 3.21 3.44 30.77
CA ASN A 438 2.65 3.96 29.52
C ASN A 438 3.63 3.77 28.36
N VAL A 439 4.86 4.28 28.50
CA VAL A 439 5.90 4.15 27.46
C VAL A 439 6.24 2.70 27.17
N GLY A 440 6.41 1.86 28.20
CA GLY A 440 6.74 0.44 28.01
C GLY A 440 5.65 -0.32 27.24
N PHE A 441 4.39 -0.12 27.62
CA PHE A 441 3.26 -0.78 26.97
C PHE A 441 2.96 -0.21 25.58
N THR A 442 3.11 1.10 25.34
CA THR A 442 2.96 1.65 23.97
C THR A 442 4.02 1.07 23.05
N CYS A 443 5.27 0.94 23.51
CA CYS A 443 6.35 0.36 22.72
C CYS A 443 6.07 -1.11 22.37
N ALA A 444 5.62 -1.90 23.35
CA ALA A 444 5.26 -3.30 23.14
C ALA A 444 4.09 -3.45 22.16
N ILE A 445 3.02 -2.64 22.31
CA ILE A 445 1.91 -2.60 21.36
C ILE A 445 2.41 -2.21 19.98
N SER A 446 3.21 -1.14 19.87
CA SER A 446 3.71 -0.66 18.58
C SER A 446 4.53 -1.71 17.86
N PHE A 447 5.35 -2.47 18.58
CA PHE A 447 6.06 -3.62 18.02
C PHE A 447 5.09 -4.72 17.55
N CYS A 448 4.21 -5.21 18.42
CA CYS A 448 3.33 -6.34 18.13
C CYS A 448 2.27 -6.03 17.06
N LEU A 449 1.69 -4.84 17.12
CA LEU A 449 0.66 -4.37 16.20
C LEU A 449 1.21 -4.27 14.78
N ASN A 450 2.47 -3.83 14.63
CA ASN A 450 3.09 -3.75 13.32
C ASN A 450 3.49 -5.11 12.74
N ILE A 451 3.54 -6.20 13.53
CA ILE A 451 3.64 -7.57 12.99
C ILE A 451 2.39 -7.88 12.14
N TYR A 452 1.21 -7.56 12.69
CA TYR A 452 -0.07 -7.76 12.02
C TYR A 452 -0.20 -6.87 10.79
N TYR A 453 0.00 -5.55 10.95
CA TYR A 453 -0.12 -4.61 9.83
C TYR A 453 0.87 -4.91 8.72
N GLY A 454 2.13 -5.20 9.04
CA GLY A 454 3.13 -5.50 8.01
C GLY A 454 2.75 -6.72 7.17
N THR A 455 2.10 -7.71 7.77
CA THR A 455 1.62 -8.88 7.03
C THR A 455 0.37 -8.56 6.21
N LEU A 456 -0.59 -7.81 6.78
CA LEU A 456 -1.83 -7.44 6.10
C LEU A 456 -1.57 -6.56 4.87
N TYR A 457 -0.65 -5.59 4.96
CA TYR A 457 -0.27 -4.72 3.86
C TYR A 457 0.39 -5.48 2.71
N ALA A 458 1.18 -6.52 2.98
CA ALA A 458 1.76 -7.37 1.95
C ALA A 458 0.70 -8.29 1.33
N TYR A 459 -0.15 -8.88 2.17
CA TYR A 459 -1.19 -9.82 1.75
C TYR A 459 -2.25 -9.18 0.84
N THR A 460 -2.62 -7.93 1.12
CA THR A 460 -3.70 -7.22 0.38
C THR A 460 -3.49 -7.22 -1.15
N PRO A 461 -2.36 -6.73 -1.70
CA PRO A 461 -2.10 -6.77 -3.14
C PRO A 461 -1.80 -8.17 -3.68
N GLU A 462 -1.26 -9.10 -2.88
CA GLU A 462 -1.01 -10.50 -3.27
C GLU A 462 -2.31 -11.26 -3.61
N VAL A 463 -3.41 -10.90 -2.94
CA VAL A 463 -4.72 -11.53 -3.16
C VAL A 463 -5.36 -11.07 -4.47
N PHE A 464 -5.07 -9.85 -4.94
CA PHE A 464 -5.73 -9.30 -6.12
C PHE A 464 -5.01 -9.66 -7.42
N PRO A 465 -5.75 -10.03 -8.50
CA PRO A 465 -5.16 -10.28 -9.81
C PRO A 465 -4.41 -9.05 -10.33
N SER A 466 -3.26 -9.24 -10.97
CA SER A 466 -2.38 -8.15 -11.40
C SER A 466 -3.08 -7.05 -12.22
N ALA A 467 -4.04 -7.42 -13.07
CA ALA A 467 -4.80 -6.48 -13.91
C ALA A 467 -5.76 -5.55 -13.14
N HIS A 468 -6.14 -5.90 -11.91
CA HIS A 468 -7.10 -5.14 -11.08
C HIS A 468 -6.53 -4.84 -9.68
N ARG A 469 -5.24 -5.11 -9.47
CA ARG A 469 -4.58 -5.06 -8.17
C ARG A 469 -4.55 -3.65 -7.60
N GLY A 470 -4.26 -2.65 -8.44
CA GLY A 470 -4.25 -1.24 -8.02
C GLY A 470 -5.62 -0.80 -7.52
N THR A 471 -6.67 -1.15 -8.27
CA THR A 471 -8.07 -0.88 -7.93
C THR A 471 -8.49 -1.56 -6.63
N GLY A 472 -8.26 -2.88 -6.52
CA GLY A 472 -8.66 -3.66 -5.35
C GLY A 472 -8.00 -3.18 -4.05
N ASN A 473 -6.70 -2.87 -4.13
CA ASN A 473 -5.93 -2.33 -3.01
C ASN A 473 -6.33 -0.87 -2.69
N GLY A 474 -6.55 -0.04 -3.72
CA GLY A 474 -7.02 1.34 -3.56
C GLY A 474 -8.37 1.44 -2.85
N VAL A 475 -9.33 0.57 -3.20
CA VAL A 475 -10.63 0.50 -2.51
C VAL A 475 -10.45 0.00 -1.07
N ALA A 476 -9.62 -1.02 -0.85
CA ALA A 476 -9.37 -1.55 0.50
C ALA A 476 -8.83 -0.46 1.44
N ILE A 477 -7.80 0.26 1.01
CA ILE A 477 -7.23 1.39 1.76
C ILE A 477 -8.25 2.54 1.86
N GLY A 478 -9.03 2.82 0.82
CA GLY A 478 -10.10 3.81 0.87
C GLY A 478 -11.12 3.52 1.98
N LEU A 479 -11.60 2.28 2.10
CA LEU A 479 -12.52 1.88 3.17
C LEU A 479 -11.92 2.11 4.57
N ASN A 480 -10.62 1.85 4.73
CA ASN A 480 -9.91 2.18 5.96
C ASN A 480 -9.94 3.69 6.26
N ARG A 481 -9.68 4.53 5.25
CA ARG A 481 -9.69 6.00 5.41
C ARG A 481 -11.10 6.55 5.70
N ILE A 482 -12.16 5.97 5.13
CA ILE A 482 -13.55 6.32 5.48
C ILE A 482 -13.79 6.12 6.97
N MET A 483 -13.39 4.97 7.53
CA MET A 483 -13.60 4.70 8.95
C MET A 483 -12.69 5.54 9.85
N GLY A 484 -11.53 5.99 9.35
CA GLY A 484 -10.72 7.02 10.01
C GLY A 484 -11.45 8.37 10.15
N ILE A 485 -12.19 8.79 9.11
CA ILE A 485 -13.05 9.98 9.17
C ILE A 485 -14.15 9.79 10.21
N VAL A 486 -14.85 8.65 10.17
CA VAL A 486 -15.91 8.31 11.13
C VAL A 486 -15.37 8.35 12.57
N SER A 487 -14.19 7.76 12.82
CA SER A 487 -13.56 7.79 14.14
C SER A 487 -13.28 9.21 14.63
N ALA A 488 -12.77 10.10 13.77
CA ALA A 488 -12.53 11.49 14.13
C ALA A 488 -13.83 12.24 14.50
N VAL A 489 -14.92 11.99 13.77
CA VAL A 489 -16.24 12.57 14.05
C VAL A 489 -16.80 12.04 15.37
N VAL A 490 -16.72 10.73 15.60
CA VAL A 490 -17.17 10.09 16.86
C VAL A 490 -16.38 10.64 18.04
N GLY A 491 -15.06 10.75 17.94
CA GLY A 491 -14.21 11.32 18.99
C GLY A 491 -14.60 12.75 19.37
N GLN A 492 -14.86 13.59 18.37
CA GLN A 492 -15.31 14.97 18.58
C GLN A 492 -16.71 15.02 19.20
N ALA A 493 -17.66 14.22 18.71
CA ALA A 493 -19.04 14.19 19.20
C ALA A 493 -19.13 13.70 20.66
N ALA A 494 -18.28 12.75 21.04
CA ALA A 494 -18.20 12.24 22.40
C ALA A 494 -17.50 13.20 23.38
N ASN A 495 -17.00 14.36 22.89
CA ASN A 495 -16.28 15.37 23.67
C ASN A 495 -15.15 14.79 24.54
N VAL A 496 -14.55 13.70 24.06
CA VAL A 496 -13.40 13.06 24.70
C VAL A 496 -12.23 14.01 24.46
N GLY A 497 -11.94 14.84 25.46
CA GLY A 497 -11.07 16.00 25.32
C GLY A 497 -9.77 15.71 24.56
N ILE A 498 -9.46 16.57 23.59
CA ILE A 498 -8.33 16.48 22.64
C ILE A 498 -6.95 16.58 23.34
N HIS A 499 -6.91 16.62 24.67
CA HIS A 499 -5.69 16.39 25.45
C HIS A 499 -5.19 14.93 25.34
N SER A 500 -5.99 14.02 24.77
CA SER A 500 -5.67 12.61 24.53
C SER A 500 -4.73 12.34 23.34
N LEU A 501 -4.57 13.27 22.38
CA LEU A 501 -3.73 13.05 21.18
C LEU A 501 -2.21 13.18 21.42
N LEU A 502 -1.79 13.41 22.67
CA LEU A 502 -0.39 13.65 23.06
C LEU A 502 0.19 12.57 23.98
N TYR A 503 -0.47 11.42 24.10
CA TYR A 503 -0.02 10.27 24.88
C TYR A 503 0.38 9.08 24.02
#